data_AF-A0A963X4X2-F1
#
_entry.id   AF-A0A963X4X2-F1
#
_cell.length_a   1.000
_cell.length_b   1.000
_cell.length_c   1.000
_cell.angle_alpha   90.00
_cell.angle_beta   90.00
_cell.angle_gamma   90.00
#
_symmetry.space_group_name_H-M   'P 1'
#
loop_
_entity.id
_entity.type
_entity.pdbx_description
1 polymer ?
#
loop_
_entity_poly.entity_id
_entity_poly.type
_entity_poly.pdbx_seq_one_letter_code
_entity_poly.pdbx_strand_id
1 'polypeptide(L)'
;MDIKQITEYLEREWDVDGFLYEIRQGIFLPQKSINFVSMLNELTVSNDCLITKRFVSLIWYLPIFLIWQRERVLENGGDILKYDDFITNVHNSLEKILGVP
;
A
#
# COMPACT_ATOMS: atom_id res chain seq x y z
N MET A 1 -13.68 -5.07 5.26
CA MET A 1 -13.38 -4.09 6.32
C MET A 1 -14.05 -2.75 6.00
N ASP A 2 -14.50 -1.96 6.97
CA ASP A 2 -15.08 -0.63 6.68
C ASP A 2 -14.00 0.44 6.44
N ILE A 3 -14.39 1.62 5.90
CA ILE A 3 -13.45 2.72 5.58
C ILE A 3 -12.71 3.25 6.82
N LYS A 4 -13.32 3.20 8.01
CA LYS A 4 -12.66 3.70 9.22
C LYS A 4 -11.55 2.74 9.65
N GLN A 5 -11.87 1.44 9.73
CA GLN A 5 -10.92 0.40 10.11
C GLN A 5 -9.73 0.32 9.16
N ILE A 6 -9.97 0.42 7.85
CA ILE A 6 -8.87 0.46 6.85
C ILE A 6 -8.03 1.73 7.01
N THR A 7 -8.65 2.87 7.31
CA THR A 7 -7.90 4.13 7.50
C THR A 7 -6.95 3.99 8.69
N GLU A 8 -7.44 3.50 9.83
CA GLU A 8 -6.62 3.26 11.02
C GLU A 8 -5.51 2.23 10.76
N TYR A 9 -5.79 1.20 9.96
CA TYR A 9 -4.76 0.24 9.54
C TYR A 9 -3.68 0.91 8.70
N LEU A 10 -4.07 1.62 7.63
CA LEU A 10 -3.13 2.31 6.76
C LEU A 10 -2.30 3.33 7.54
N GLU A 11 -2.90 4.08 8.47
CA GLU A 11 -2.16 5.00 9.33
C GLU A 11 -1.03 4.33 10.10
N ARG A 12 -1.29 3.13 10.67
CA ARG A 12 -0.24 2.35 11.33
C ARG A 12 0.85 1.90 10.37
N GLU A 13 0.49 1.54 9.13
CA GLU A 13 1.48 1.13 8.13
C GLU A 13 2.42 2.27 7.71
N TRP A 14 1.92 3.50 7.73
CA TRP A 14 2.71 4.71 7.45
C TRP A 14 3.53 5.21 8.65
N ASP A 15 3.22 4.75 9.86
CA ASP A 15 3.92 5.13 11.10
C ASP A 15 5.24 4.36 11.26
N VAL A 16 6.07 4.76 12.23
CA VAL A 16 7.46 4.29 12.44
C VAL A 16 7.59 2.76 12.55
N ASP A 17 6.56 2.07 13.05
CA ASP A 17 6.55 0.61 13.22
C ASP A 17 5.87 -0.13 12.05
N GLY A 18 5.42 0.60 11.02
CA GLY A 18 4.65 0.10 9.91
C GLY A 18 5.48 -0.40 8.72
N PHE A 19 4.89 -1.25 7.88
CA PHE A 19 5.57 -1.81 6.70
C PHE A 19 5.93 -0.74 5.67
N LEU A 20 5.10 0.29 5.49
CA LEU A 20 5.42 1.37 4.54
C LEU A 20 6.55 2.26 5.08
N TYR A 21 6.71 2.38 6.40
CA TYR A 21 7.89 2.99 6.98
C TYR A 21 9.15 2.14 6.76
N GLU A 22 9.08 0.82 6.92
CA GLU A 22 10.20 -0.08 6.58
C GLU A 22 10.61 0.07 5.11
N ILE A 23 9.65 0.09 4.19
CA ILE A 23 9.89 0.34 2.76
C ILE A 23 10.56 1.71 2.54
N ARG A 24 10.16 2.75 3.28
CA ARG A 24 10.82 4.07 3.23
C ARG A 24 12.29 3.98 3.65
N GLN A 25 12.64 3.08 4.56
CA GLN A 25 14.03 2.81 4.94
C GLN A 25 14.73 1.85 3.97
N GLY A 26 14.07 1.41 2.89
CA GLY A 26 14.58 0.42 1.94
C GLY A 26 14.53 -1.02 2.45
N ILE A 27 13.81 -1.29 3.54
CA ILE A 27 13.66 -2.62 4.12
C ILE A 27 12.41 -3.25 3.52
N PHE A 28 12.58 -4.24 2.65
CA PHE A 28 11.48 -4.97 2.02
C PHE A 28 11.43 -6.42 2.51
N LEU A 29 10.28 -6.80 3.07
CA LEU A 29 10.01 -8.15 3.55
C LEU A 29 8.85 -8.76 2.74
N PRO A 30 9.09 -9.76 1.87
CA PRO A 30 8.06 -10.31 0.99
C PRO A 30 6.80 -10.83 1.70
N GLN A 31 6.95 -11.36 2.92
CA GLN A 31 5.79 -11.81 3.69
C GLN A 31 4.89 -10.65 4.12
N LYS A 32 5.47 -9.50 4.47
CA LYS A 32 4.69 -8.31 4.85
C LYS A 32 3.97 -7.71 3.66
N SER A 33 4.55 -7.74 2.45
CA SER A 33 3.83 -7.32 1.24
C SER A 33 2.60 -8.18 0.94
N ILE A 34 2.68 -9.50 1.13
CA ILE A 34 1.54 -10.39 0.93
C ILE A 34 0.41 -10.02 1.89
N ASN A 35 0.75 -9.82 3.17
CA ASN A 35 -0.24 -9.44 4.18
C ASN A 35 -0.87 -8.08 3.87
N PHE A 36 -0.07 -7.09 3.49
CA PHE A 36 -0.53 -5.74 3.15
C PHE A 36 -1.47 -5.75 1.93
N VAL A 37 -1.11 -6.47 0.86
CA VAL A 37 -1.96 -6.63 -0.34
C VAL A 37 -3.24 -7.38 0.00
N SER A 38 -3.17 -8.45 0.79
CA SER A 38 -4.36 -9.20 1.21
C SER A 38 -5.33 -8.29 1.95
N MET A 39 -4.80 -7.45 2.85
CA MET A 39 -5.57 -6.49 3.61
C MET A 39 -6.23 -5.44 2.70
N LEU A 40 -5.51 -4.90 1.71
CA LEU A 40 -6.10 -4.00 0.71
C LEU A 40 -7.25 -4.67 -0.05
N ASN A 41 -7.11 -5.94 -0.41
CA ASN A 41 -8.13 -6.69 -1.14
C ASN A 41 -9.40 -7.01 -0.34
N GLU A 42 -9.37 -6.89 0.99
CA GLU A 42 -10.56 -7.01 1.85
C GLU A 42 -11.39 -5.72 1.92
N LEU A 43 -10.88 -4.63 1.35
CA LEU A 43 -11.63 -3.39 1.23
C LEU A 43 -12.59 -3.47 0.05
N THR A 44 -13.86 -3.17 0.33
CA THR A 44 -14.89 -2.97 -0.68
C THR A 44 -15.47 -1.58 -0.49
N VAL A 45 -15.43 -0.76 -1.55
CA VAL A 45 -16.02 0.58 -1.57
C VAL A 45 -17.15 0.59 -2.59
N SER A 46 -18.36 0.95 -2.16
CA SER A 46 -19.49 1.14 -3.08
C SER A 46 -19.42 2.52 -3.76
N ASN A 47 -20.04 2.66 -4.93
CA ASN A 47 -20.04 3.94 -5.67
C ASN A 47 -20.61 5.11 -4.86
N ASP A 48 -21.59 4.85 -3.99
CA ASP A 48 -22.24 5.87 -3.16
C ASP A 48 -21.58 6.05 -1.78
N CYS A 49 -20.40 5.45 -1.57
CA CYS A 49 -19.72 5.49 -0.29
C CYS A 49 -19.07 6.86 -0.02
N LEU A 50 -19.26 7.39 1.20
CA LEU A 50 -18.57 8.60 1.64
C LEU A 50 -17.15 8.26 2.09
N ILE A 51 -16.17 8.77 1.35
CA ILE A 51 -14.75 8.54 1.62
C ILE A 51 -14.16 9.75 2.35
N THR A 52 -13.41 9.50 3.43
CA THR A 52 -12.76 10.59 4.17
C THR A 52 -11.55 11.13 3.41
N LYS A 53 -11.25 12.43 3.57
CA LYS A 53 -10.01 13.05 3.05
C LYS A 53 -8.77 12.27 3.49
N ARG A 54 -8.76 11.77 4.73
CA ARG A 54 -7.62 11.05 5.29
C ARG A 54 -7.37 9.74 4.55
N PHE A 55 -8.41 8.93 4.34
CA PHE A 55 -8.31 7.71 3.55
C PHE A 55 -7.74 7.97 2.16
N VAL A 56 -8.31 8.96 1.44
CA VAL A 56 -7.82 9.36 0.12
C VAL A 56 -6.33 9.70 0.19
N SER A 57 -5.91 10.51 1.18
CA SER A 57 -4.52 10.93 1.35
C SER A 57 -3.51 9.80 1.58
N LEU A 58 -3.95 8.67 2.12
CA LEU A 58 -3.11 7.49 2.39
C LEU A 58 -2.97 6.58 1.18
N ILE A 59 -3.99 6.55 0.31
CA ILE A 59 -4.04 5.65 -0.84
C ILE A 59 -3.51 6.30 -2.12
N TRP A 60 -3.93 7.54 -2.42
CA TRP A 60 -3.59 8.20 -3.68
C TRP A 60 -2.07 8.31 -3.91
N TYR A 61 -1.30 8.45 -2.82
CA TYR A 61 0.14 8.62 -2.83
C TYR A 61 0.89 7.27 -2.80
N LEU A 62 0.21 6.17 -2.48
CA LEU A 62 0.85 4.89 -2.25
C LEU A 62 1.59 4.34 -3.50
N PRO A 63 1.01 4.32 -4.72
CA PRO A 63 1.72 3.77 -5.88
C PRO A 63 3.01 4.52 -6.20
N ILE A 64 2.94 5.85 -6.23
CA ILE A 64 4.10 6.69 -6.55
C ILE A 64 5.17 6.60 -5.45
N PHE A 65 4.76 6.52 -4.19
CA PHE A 65 5.66 6.29 -3.07
C PHE A 65 6.47 5.00 -3.24
N LEU A 66 5.81 3.89 -3.58
CA LEU A 66 6.47 2.59 -3.76
C LEU A 66 7.46 2.61 -4.92
N ILE A 67 7.07 3.21 -6.06
CA ILE A 67 7.97 3.39 -7.20
C ILE A 67 9.23 4.15 -6.79
N TRP A 68 9.10 5.21 -5.99
CA TRP A 68 10.24 6.00 -5.51
C TRP A 68 11.15 5.25 -4.53
N GLN A 69 10.67 4.21 -3.84
CA GLN A 69 11.52 3.42 -2.93
C GLN A 69 12.24 2.27 -3.64
N ARG A 70 11.91 1.99 -4.90
CA ARG A 70 12.48 0.86 -5.66
C ARG A 70 14.00 0.84 -5.66
N GLU A 71 14.65 1.98 -5.96
CA GLU A 71 16.11 2.09 -5.96
C GLU A 71 16.70 1.83 -4.57
N ARG A 72 16.11 2.42 -3.53
CA ARG A 72 16.54 2.24 -2.15
C ARG A 72 16.41 0.79 -1.67
N VAL A 73 15.34 0.10 -2.06
CA VAL A 73 15.16 -1.33 -1.77
C VAL A 73 16.27 -2.16 -2.44
N LEU A 74 16.62 -1.84 -3.69
CA LEU A 74 17.71 -2.51 -4.40
C LEU A 74 19.07 -2.27 -3.71
N GLU A 75 19.37 -1.01 -3.36
CA GLU A 75 20.62 -0.63 -2.68
C GLU A 75 20.80 -1.34 -1.34
N ASN A 76 19.70 -1.61 -0.63
CA ASN A 76 19.70 -2.34 0.64
C ASN A 76 19.62 -3.87 0.49
N GLY A 77 19.80 -4.39 -0.73
CA GLY A 77 19.85 -5.84 -0.99
C GLY A 77 18.48 -6.53 -1.00
N GLY A 78 17.39 -5.78 -1.17
CA GLY A 78 16.04 -6.32 -1.33
C GLY A 78 15.85 -7.06 -2.66
N ASP A 79 14.91 -8.01 -2.67
CA ASP A 79 14.51 -8.76 -3.87
C ASP A 79 13.64 -7.86 -4.77
N ILE A 80 14.27 -7.27 -5.79
CA ILE A 80 13.63 -6.27 -6.64
C ILE A 80 12.49 -6.86 -7.49
N LEU A 81 12.58 -8.13 -7.88
CA LEU A 81 11.53 -8.78 -8.67
C LEU A 81 10.27 -8.93 -7.83
N LYS A 82 10.41 -9.40 -6.58
CA LYS A 82 9.27 -9.46 -5.65
C LYS A 82 8.75 -8.09 -5.26
N TYR A 83 9.60 -7.08 -5.23
CA TYR A 83 9.18 -5.71 -4.96
C TYR A 83 8.36 -5.14 -6.13
N ASP A 84 8.77 -5.37 -7.37
CA ASP A 84 8.04 -4.97 -8.58
C ASP A 84 6.69 -5.70 -8.69
N ASP A 85 6.65 -7.00 -8.34
CA ASP A 85 5.40 -7.76 -8.22
C ASP A 85 4.49 -7.16 -7.13
N PHE A 86 5.05 -6.76 -5.98
CA PHE A 86 4.30 -6.10 -4.92
C PHE A 86 3.69 -4.76 -5.38
N ILE A 87 4.47 -3.90 -6.07
CA ILE A 87 3.97 -2.64 -6.63
C ILE A 87 2.78 -2.90 -7.56
N THR A 88 2.93 -3.87 -8.46
CA THR A 88 1.89 -4.26 -9.42
C THR A 88 0.62 -4.72 -8.70
N ASN A 89 0.77 -5.55 -7.67
CA ASN A 89 -0.36 -6.04 -6.88
C ASN A 89 -1.07 -4.91 -6.13
N VAL A 90 -0.34 -3.95 -5.57
CA VAL A 90 -0.94 -2.75 -4.95
C VAL A 90 -1.72 -1.96 -5.99
N HIS A 91 -1.17 -1.74 -7.18
CA HIS A 91 -1.86 -1.02 -8.25
C HIS A 91 -3.19 -1.69 -8.63
N ASN A 92 -3.15 -3.01 -8.87
CA ASN A 92 -4.34 -3.80 -9.20
C ASN A 92 -5.40 -3.77 -8.08
N SER A 93 -4.97 -3.85 -6.81
CA SER A 93 -5.88 -3.72 -5.67
C SER A 93 -6.55 -2.35 -5.64
N LEU A 94 -5.80 -1.26 -5.88
CA LEU A 94 -6.35 0.09 -5.88
C LEU A 94 -7.30 0.34 -7.04
N GLU A 95 -7.01 -0.15 -8.25
CA GLU A 95 -7.93 -0.10 -9.38
C GLU A 95 -9.24 -0.83 -9.08
N LYS A 96 -9.18 -1.96 -8.40
CA LYS A 96 -10.39 -2.69 -7.97
C LYS A 96 -11.22 -1.90 -6.94
N ILE A 97 -10.56 -1.16 -6.05
CA ILE A 97 -11.21 -0.39 -4.97
C ILE A 97 -11.79 0.92 -5.50
N LEU A 98 -11.04 1.66 -6.31
CA LEU A 98 -11.36 3.03 -6.73
C LEU A 98 -11.92 3.11 -8.15
N GLY A 99 -11.85 2.02 -8.92
CA GLY A 99 -12.09 2.02 -10.36
C GLY A 99 -10.87 2.49 -11.15
N VAL A 100 -11.00 2.40 -12.47
CA VAL A 100 -10.05 2.95 -13.44
C VAL A 100 -10.65 4.26 -13.98
N PRO A 101 -9.86 5.35 -14.11
CA PRO A 101 -10.33 6.62 -14.69
C PRO A 101 -10.88 6.51 -16.11
#